data_AF-A0A7R9HAN8-F1
#
_entry.id   AF-A0A7R9HAN8-F1
#
_cell.length_a   1.000
_cell.length_b   1.000
_cell.length_c   1.000
_cell.angle_alpha   90.00
_cell.angle_beta   90.00
_cell.angle_gamma   90.00
#
_symmetry.space_group_name_H-M   'P 1'
#
loop_
_entity.id
_entity.type
_entity.pdbx_description
1 polymer ?
#
loop_
_entity_poly.entity_id
_entity_poly.type
_entity_poly.pdbx_seq_one_letter_code
_entity_poly.pdbx_strand_id
1 'polypeptide(L)'
;MSWPVNGTLMIEPTESEDKEELDRFCDALINIRQEISEIEHGRMDPRTNPLKMAPHTMEAVIASEWNRPYTREQAAFPVVRKQT
;
A
#
# COMPACT_ATOMS: atom_id res chain seq x y z
N MET A 1 14.71 0.98 -7.44
CA MET A 1 14.64 0.36 -6.09
C MET A 1 15.89 -0.49 -5.86
N SER A 2 16.27 -0.77 -4.62
CA SER A 2 17.44 -1.60 -4.24
C SER A 2 18.82 -1.02 -4.56
N TRP A 3 18.95 0.31 -4.52
CA TRP A 3 20.23 1.02 -4.58
C TRP A 3 20.17 2.20 -3.60
N PRO A 4 21.28 2.55 -2.91
CA PRO A 4 22.61 1.94 -2.97
C PRO A 4 22.75 0.64 -2.16
N VAL A 5 21.76 0.30 -1.33
CA VAL A 5 21.73 -0.92 -0.53
C VAL A 5 20.68 -1.87 -1.10
N ASN A 6 21.04 -3.15 -1.25
CA ASN A 6 20.11 -4.16 -1.75
C ASN A 6 18.94 -4.33 -0.76
N GLY A 7 17.71 -4.40 -1.29
CA GLY A 7 16.50 -4.58 -0.50
C GLY A 7 15.97 -3.31 0.17
N THR A 8 16.56 -2.13 -0.08
CA THR A 8 16.09 -0.86 0.47
C THR A 8 15.46 0.05 -0.59
N LEU A 9 14.71 1.04 -0.11
CA LEU A 9 14.21 2.16 -0.91
C LEU A 9 14.93 3.44 -0.47
N MET A 10 15.38 4.24 -1.44
CA MET A 10 15.89 5.59 -1.23
C MET A 10 14.82 6.56 -1.77
N ILE A 11 14.41 7.52 -0.94
CA ILE A 11 13.32 8.46 -1.24
C ILE A 11 13.89 9.87 -1.25
N GLU A 12 13.65 10.61 -2.34
CA GLU A 12 14.02 12.01 -2.50
C GLU A 12 12.75 12.80 -2.88
N PRO A 13 12.21 13.64 -1.97
CA PRO A 13 10.97 14.37 -2.22
C PRO A 13 11.14 15.58 -3.14
N THR A 14 12.34 16.13 -3.28
CA THR A 14 12.61 17.47 -3.83
C THR A 14 11.96 18.60 -3.02
N GLU A 15 12.35 19.84 -3.32
CA GLU A 15 11.84 21.05 -2.68
C GLU A 15 10.49 21.52 -3.22
N SER A 16 10.02 20.94 -4.33
CA SER A 16 8.80 21.38 -5.01
C SER A 16 7.52 20.81 -4.38
N GLU A 17 7.64 19.81 -3.51
CA GLU A 17 6.51 19.12 -2.89
C GLU A 17 6.09 19.83 -1.60
N ASP A 18 4.80 20.08 -1.45
CA ASP A 18 4.25 20.68 -0.23
C ASP A 18 4.15 19.65 0.91
N LYS A 19 3.96 20.15 2.14
CA LYS A 19 3.86 19.28 3.32
C LYS A 19 2.70 18.27 3.19
N GLU A 20 1.60 18.64 2.55
CA GLU A 20 0.44 17.78 2.46
C GLU A 20 0.73 16.55 1.58
N GLU A 21 1.44 16.71 0.46
CA GLU A 21 1.89 15.59 -0.38
C GLU A 21 2.90 14.69 0.35
N LEU A 22 3.85 15.29 1.08
CA LEU A 22 4.81 14.53 1.88
C LEU A 22 4.12 13.72 2.97
N ASP A 23 3.12 14.30 3.65
CA ASP A 23 2.32 13.62 4.65
C ASP A 23 1.51 12.49 4.02
N ARG A 24 0.93 12.68 2.83
CA ARG A 24 0.19 11.62 2.10
C ARG A 24 1.09 10.42 1.79
N PHE A 25 2.31 10.66 1.31
CA PHE A 25 3.26 9.59 1.01
C PHE A 25 3.73 8.87 2.29
N CYS A 26 4.01 9.61 3.36
CA CYS A 26 4.35 9.05 4.67
C CYS A 26 3.21 8.20 5.26
N ASP A 27 1.98 8.70 5.23
CA ASP A 27 0.79 7.98 5.70
C ASP A 27 0.57 6.68 4.89
N ALA A 28 0.82 6.70 3.58
CA ALA A 28 0.79 5.49 2.75
C ALA A 28 1.86 4.46 3.17
N LEU A 29 3.10 4.89 3.45
CA LEU A 29 4.16 3.99 3.94
C LEU A 29 3.84 3.43 5.33
N ILE A 30 3.23 4.23 6.22
CA ILE A 30 2.78 3.77 7.54
C ILE A 30 1.67 2.73 7.38
N ASN A 31 0.73 2.94 6.47
CA ASN A 31 -0.33 1.97 6.18
C ASN A 31 0.25 0.65 5.62
N ILE A 32 1.20 0.72 4.68
CA ILE A 32 1.93 -0.45 4.18
C ILE A 32 2.66 -1.17 5.33
N ARG A 33 3.26 -0.44 6.28
CA ARG A 33 3.88 -1.06 7.47
C ARG A 33 2.86 -1.81 8.33
N GLN A 34 1.64 -1.29 8.46
CA GLN A 34 0.55 -2.00 9.15
C GLN A 34 0.17 -3.28 8.41
N GLU A 35 0.04 -3.26 7.08
CA GLU A 35 -0.22 -4.48 6.29
C GLU A 35 0.87 -5.55 6.49
N ILE A 36 2.15 -5.13 6.54
CA ILE A 36 3.26 -6.02 6.87
C ILE A 36 3.07 -6.60 8.29
N SER A 37 2.67 -5.77 9.26
CA SER A 37 2.40 -6.21 10.63
C SER A 37 1.27 -7.24 10.70
N GLU A 38 0.20 -7.07 9.94
CA GLU A 38 -0.90 -8.02 9.87
C GLU A 38 -0.43 -9.40 9.38
N ILE A 39 0.50 -9.43 8.42
CA ILE A 39 1.13 -10.68 7.96
C ILE A 39 2.05 -11.26 9.03
N GLU A 40 2.91 -10.44 9.65
CA GLU A 40 3.83 -10.86 10.73
C GLU A 40 3.10 -11.55 11.89
N HIS A 41 1.91 -11.05 12.23
CA HIS A 41 1.08 -11.58 13.32
C HIS A 41 0.07 -12.65 12.88
N GLY A 42 0.13 -13.11 11.63
CA GLY A 42 -0.77 -14.15 11.10
C GLY A 42 -2.23 -13.74 10.96
N ARG A 43 -2.53 -12.43 10.92
CA ARG A 43 -3.88 -11.89 10.68
C ARG A 43 -4.23 -11.81 9.19
N MET A 44 -3.24 -11.91 8.30
CA MET A 44 -3.42 -12.04 6.85
C MET A 44 -2.66 -13.26 6.30
N ASP A 45 -3.18 -13.87 5.23
CA ASP A 45 -2.48 -14.96 4.54
C ASP A 45 -1.15 -14.43 3.93
N PRO A 46 -0.01 -15.08 4.18
CA PRO A 46 1.30 -14.59 3.73
C PRO A 46 1.51 -14.64 2.21
N ARG A 47 0.69 -15.39 1.48
CA ARG A 47 0.73 -15.56 0.01
C ARG A 47 -0.39 -14.79 -0.69
N THR A 48 -1.55 -14.64 -0.05
CA THR A 48 -2.72 -13.97 -0.63
C THR A 48 -3.15 -12.79 0.23
N ASN A 49 -2.46 -11.65 0.07
CA ASN A 49 -2.69 -10.40 0.79
C ASN A 49 -2.54 -9.19 -0.17
N PRO A 50 -2.93 -7.97 0.23
CA PRO A 50 -2.82 -6.79 -0.63
C PRO A 50 -1.41 -6.58 -1.20
N LEU A 51 -0.35 -6.70 -0.39
CA LEU A 51 1.04 -6.50 -0.81
C LEU A 51 1.49 -7.49 -1.90
N LYS A 52 1.15 -8.77 -1.78
CA LYS A 52 1.55 -9.82 -2.74
C LYS A 52 0.74 -9.81 -4.03
N MET A 53 -0.43 -9.20 -4.00
CA MET A 53 -1.36 -9.15 -5.11
C MET A 53 -1.43 -7.77 -5.78
N ALA A 54 -0.58 -6.83 -5.35
CA ALA A 54 -0.40 -5.52 -5.95
C ALA A 54 0.44 -5.60 -7.24
N PRO A 55 0.23 -4.69 -8.22
CA PRO A 55 -0.83 -3.68 -8.23
C PRO A 55 -2.20 -4.27 -8.57
N HIS A 56 -3.27 -3.68 -8.04
CA HIS A 56 -4.65 -4.09 -8.32
C HIS A 56 -5.19 -3.24 -9.47
N THR A 57 -5.30 -3.84 -10.66
CA THR A 57 -5.82 -3.16 -11.85
C THR A 57 -7.31 -2.86 -11.72
N MET A 58 -7.80 -1.87 -12.48
CA MET A 58 -9.23 -1.57 -12.56
C MET A 58 -10.06 -2.81 -12.91
N GLU A 59 -9.62 -3.58 -13.92
CA GLU A 59 -10.28 -4.83 -14.34
C GLU A 59 -10.40 -5.84 -13.18
N ALA A 60 -9.32 -6.04 -12.40
CA ALA A 60 -9.35 -6.94 -11.25
C ALA A 60 -10.31 -6.45 -10.15
N VAL A 61 -10.40 -5.14 -9.92
CA VAL A 61 -11.24 -4.54 -8.88
C VAL A 61 -12.72 -4.58 -9.27
N ILE A 62 -13.05 -4.32 -10.54
CA ILE A 62 -14.45 -4.28 -11.03
C ILE A 62 -14.98 -5.64 -11.49
N ALA A 63 -14.13 -6.68 -11.55
CA ALA A 63 -14.54 -8.02 -11.92
C ALA A 63 -15.72 -8.49 -11.06
N SER A 64 -16.68 -9.19 -11.66
CA SER A 64 -17.89 -9.67 -10.97
C SER A 64 -17.54 -10.55 -9.75
N GLU A 65 -16.52 -11.39 -9.89
CA GLU A 65 -16.02 -12.26 -8.83
C GLU A 65 -14.84 -11.62 -8.09
N TRP A 66 -14.79 -11.86 -6.77
CA TRP A 66 -13.69 -11.44 -5.92
C TRP A 66 -13.33 -12.55 -4.93
N ASN A 67 -12.27 -13.30 -5.26
CA ASN A 67 -11.81 -14.44 -4.45
C ASN A 67 -10.50 -14.11 -3.73
N ARG A 68 -10.52 -13.07 -2.90
CA ARG A 68 -9.37 -12.64 -2.10
C ARG A 68 -9.81 -12.38 -0.64
N PRO A 69 -8.99 -12.70 0.37
CA PRO A 69 -9.37 -12.61 1.79
C PRO A 69 -9.25 -11.18 2.36
N TYR A 70 -9.47 -10.17 1.52
CA TYR A 70 -9.44 -8.74 1.85
C TYR A 70 -10.37 -8.01 0.87
N THR A 71 -10.82 -6.80 1.18
CA THR A 71 -11.87 -6.15 0.38
C THR A 71 -11.34 -5.43 -0.85
N ARG A 72 -12.24 -5.06 -1.77
CA ARG A 72 -11.91 -4.23 -2.94
C ARG A 72 -11.50 -2.81 -2.51
N GLU A 73 -12.12 -2.30 -1.45
CA GLU A 73 -11.79 -1.01 -0.85
C GLU A 73 -10.38 -1.02 -0.29
N GLN A 74 -9.99 -2.08 0.42
CA GLN A 74 -8.61 -2.24 0.89
C GLN A 74 -7.62 -2.34 -0.28
N ALA A 75 -8.02 -2.94 -1.40
CA ALA A 75 -7.19 -3.06 -2.59
C ALA A 75 -6.96 -1.74 -3.34
N ALA A 76 -8.01 -0.91 -3.47
CA ALA A 76 -8.02 0.24 -4.38
C ALA A 76 -8.05 1.61 -3.67
N PHE A 77 -8.53 1.65 -2.42
CA PHE A 77 -8.72 2.86 -1.62
C PHE A 77 -8.20 2.68 -0.18
N PRO A 78 -6.92 2.29 0.03
CA PRO A 78 -6.41 1.83 1.33
C PRO A 78 -6.27 2.92 2.40
N VAL A 79 -6.22 4.20 2.00
CA VAL A 79 -6.04 5.33 2.91
C VAL A 79 -7.21 6.31 2.75
N VAL A 80 -7.89 6.63 3.85
CA VAL A 80 -8.91 7.68 3.87
C VAL A 80 -8.21 9.02 3.78
N ARG A 81 -8.55 9.82 2.76
CA ARG A 81 -8.06 11.18 2.62
C ARG A 81 -8.57 12.01 3.80
N LYS A 82 -7.66 12.46 4.68
CA LYS A 82 -8.00 13.42 5.74
C LYS A 82 -8.45 14.71 5.03
N GLN A 83 -9.72 15.08 5.16
CA GLN A 83 -10.19 16.38 4.68
C GLN A 83 -9.64 17.45 5.64
N THR A 84 -8.84 18.37 5.10
CA THR A 84 -8.40 19.60 5.76
C THR A 84 -9.44 20.71 5.64
#